data_AF-A0A3B3WXQ4-F1
#
_entry.id   AF-A0A3B3WXQ4-F1
#
_cell.length_a   1.000
_cell.length_b   1.000
_cell.length_c   1.000
_cell.angle_alpha   90.00
_cell.angle_beta   90.00
_cell.angle_gamma   90.00
#
_symmetry.space_group_name_H-M   'P 1'
#
loop_
_entity.id
_entity.type
_entity.pdbx_description
1 polymer ?
#
loop_
_entity_poly.entity_id
_entity_poly.type
_entity_poly.pdbx_seq_one_letter_code
_entity_poly.pdbx_strand_id
1 'polypeptide(L)'
;RAAAEGRQPASQADKATSPLNKETDWDNIKAFCDKLDNESDGPQLATRLLAHKIQSPQEWEAMQALLVLETCMKNCGNKFHGEVGKFRFLNELIKVVSQRCWR
;
A
#
# COMPACT_ATOMS: atom_id res chain seq x y z
N ARG A 1 -30.62 -4.00 -11.30
CA ARG A 1 -29.36 -3.87 -12.06
C ARG A 1 -28.58 -2.70 -11.46
N ALA A 2 -27.77 -2.95 -10.43
CA ALA A 2 -26.85 -1.97 -9.85
C ALA A 2 -25.43 -2.45 -10.16
N ALA A 3 -24.58 -1.57 -10.68
CA ALA A 3 -23.26 -1.96 -11.14
C ALA A 3 -22.35 -2.28 -9.94
N ALA A 4 -21.68 -3.43 -9.98
CA ALA A 4 -20.55 -3.69 -9.12
C ALA A 4 -19.36 -2.86 -9.63
N GLU A 5 -19.23 -1.63 -9.14
CA GLU A 5 -18.05 -0.80 -9.38
C GLU A 5 -16.82 -1.46 -8.74
N GLY A 6 -15.96 -2.04 -9.58
CA GLY A 6 -14.81 -2.86 -9.18
C GLY A 6 -13.65 -2.06 -8.60
N ARG A 7 -13.76 -1.59 -7.35
CA ARG A 7 -12.68 -0.89 -6.65
C ARG A 7 -12.38 0.48 -7.29
N GLN A 8 -11.17 0.79 -7.77
CA GLN A 8 -9.96 -0.04 -7.95
C GLN A 8 -9.14 -0.17 -6.64
N PRO A 9 -8.02 -0.96 -6.58
CA PRO A 9 -7.19 -1.07 -5.37
C PRO A 9 -6.66 0.28 -4.88
N ALA A 10 -6.45 1.22 -5.82
CA ALA A 10 -6.14 2.62 -5.54
C ALA A 10 -7.15 3.26 -4.57
N SER A 11 -8.46 3.05 -4.78
CA SER A 11 -9.52 3.65 -3.95
C SER A 11 -9.51 3.18 -2.49
N GLN A 12 -8.94 2.02 -2.20
CA GLN A 12 -8.81 1.48 -0.84
C GLN A 12 -7.47 1.89 -0.23
N ALA A 13 -6.39 1.88 -1.01
CA ALA A 13 -5.11 2.45 -0.58
C ALA A 13 -5.24 3.93 -0.20
N ASP A 14 -5.93 4.73 -1.01
CA ASP A 14 -6.14 6.16 -0.76
C ASP A 14 -6.96 6.43 0.51
N LYS A 15 -7.95 5.58 0.82
CA LYS A 15 -8.73 5.67 2.06
C LYS A 15 -7.90 5.23 3.27
N ALA A 16 -7.26 4.06 3.18
CA ALA A 16 -6.42 3.50 4.25
C ALA A 16 -5.19 4.36 4.59
N THR A 17 -4.78 5.26 3.70
CA THR A 17 -3.61 6.15 3.89
C THR A 17 -3.99 7.64 3.92
N SER A 18 -5.27 7.98 3.98
CA SER A 18 -5.73 9.36 3.95
C SER A 18 -5.11 10.17 5.10
N PRO A 19 -4.53 11.36 4.84
CA PRO A 19 -3.98 12.21 5.89
C PRO A 19 -5.06 12.80 6.82
N LEU A 20 -6.34 12.69 6.43
CA LEU A 20 -7.49 13.12 7.24
C LEU A 20 -7.97 12.05 8.24
N ASN A 21 -7.42 10.83 8.16
CA ASN A 21 -7.75 9.76 9.11
C ASN A 21 -7.27 10.15 10.51
N LYS A 22 -8.14 10.04 11.52
CA LYS A 22 -7.77 10.29 12.92
C LYS A 22 -7.10 9.08 13.58
N GLU A 23 -7.41 7.89 13.07
CA GLU A 23 -7.01 6.58 13.57
C GLU A 23 -6.84 5.63 12.38
N THR A 24 -6.24 4.45 12.61
CA THR A 24 -6.02 3.44 11.57
C THR A 24 -7.34 2.89 11.02
N ASP A 25 -7.56 3.03 9.71
CA ASP A 25 -8.70 2.48 8.98
C ASP A 25 -8.50 0.99 8.65
N TRP A 26 -8.70 0.14 9.67
CA TRP A 26 -8.51 -1.31 9.56
C TRP A 26 -9.42 -1.99 8.51
N ASP A 27 -10.58 -1.42 8.22
CA ASP A 27 -11.53 -2.00 7.28
C ASP A 27 -11.08 -1.75 5.83
N ASN A 28 -10.58 -0.55 5.50
CA ASN A 28 -9.96 -0.31 4.20
C ASN A 28 -8.61 -1.03 4.04
N ILE A 29 -7.85 -1.23 5.12
CA ILE A 29 -6.62 -2.06 5.09
C ILE A 29 -6.95 -3.52 4.75
N LYS A 30 -7.92 -4.15 5.44
CA LYS A 30 -8.35 -5.52 5.14
C LYS A 30 -8.88 -5.63 3.71
N ALA A 31 -9.78 -4.73 3.32
CA ALA A 31 -10.35 -4.74 1.97
C ALA A 31 -9.28 -4.53 0.88
N PHE A 32 -8.20 -3.80 1.17
CA PHE A 32 -7.05 -3.68 0.27
C PHE A 32 -6.28 -5.01 0.17
N CYS A 33 -5.99 -5.68 1.30
CA CYS A 33 -5.34 -7.00 1.33
C CYS A 33 -6.16 -8.05 0.54
N ASP A 34 -7.47 -8.13 0.80
CA ASP A 34 -8.36 -9.06 0.11
C ASP A 34 -8.36 -8.84 -1.40
N LYS A 35 -8.42 -7.57 -1.84
CA LYS A 35 -8.46 -7.24 -3.27
C LYS A 35 -7.13 -7.52 -3.97
N LEU A 36 -6.02 -7.22 -3.29
CA LEU A 36 -4.66 -7.47 -3.74
C LEU A 36 -4.40 -8.96 -4.01
N ASP A 37 -4.88 -9.86 -3.15
CA ASP A 37 -4.63 -11.30 -3.27
C ASP A 37 -5.55 -11.98 -4.32
N ASN A 38 -6.76 -11.44 -4.50
CA ASN A 38 -7.76 -11.94 -5.45
C ASN A 38 -7.57 -11.44 -6.90
N GLU A 39 -6.86 -10.32 -7.14
CA GLU A 39 -6.63 -9.77 -8.48
C GLU A 39 -5.29 -10.23 -9.08
N SER A 40 -5.28 -10.59 -10.38
CA SER A 40 -4.11 -11.15 -11.06
C SER A 40 -2.95 -10.18 -11.20
N ASP A 41 -3.25 -8.88 -11.32
CA ASP A 41 -2.32 -7.74 -11.35
C ASP A 41 -2.29 -6.95 -10.01
N GLY A 42 -3.10 -7.39 -9.04
CA GLY A 42 -3.21 -6.81 -7.70
C GLY A 42 -1.85 -6.58 -7.01
N PRO A 43 -0.93 -7.57 -6.96
CA PRO A 43 0.40 -7.42 -6.39
C PRO A 43 1.26 -6.31 -7.03
N GLN A 44 1.24 -6.19 -8.36
CA GLN A 44 2.04 -5.20 -9.10
C GLN A 44 1.46 -3.78 -8.92
N LEU A 45 0.13 -3.66 -8.89
CA LEU A 45 -0.54 -2.38 -8.63
C LEU A 45 -0.37 -1.95 -7.16
N ALA A 46 -0.55 -2.87 -6.21
CA ALA A 46 -0.42 -2.60 -4.79
C ALA A 46 0.97 -2.10 -4.41
N THR A 47 2.03 -2.79 -4.85
CA THR A 47 3.42 -2.35 -4.61
C THR A 47 3.70 -0.97 -5.21
N ARG A 48 3.19 -0.67 -6.41
CA ARG A 48 3.33 0.67 -7.02
C ARG A 48 2.61 1.77 -6.21
N LEU A 49 1.39 1.49 -5.73
CA LEU A 49 0.61 2.43 -4.91
C LEU A 49 1.28 2.67 -3.55
N LEU A 50 1.68 1.61 -2.86
CA LEU A 50 2.36 1.68 -1.56
C LEU A 50 3.70 2.44 -1.67
N ALA A 51 4.51 2.16 -2.69
CA ALA A 51 5.77 2.87 -2.91
C ALA A 51 5.61 4.39 -3.08
N HIS A 52 4.51 4.83 -3.69
CA HIS A 52 4.16 6.25 -3.80
C HIS A 52 3.71 6.84 -2.46
N LYS A 53 2.83 6.14 -1.73
CA LYS A 53 2.29 6.59 -0.44
C LYS A 53 3.35 6.64 0.67
N ILE A 54 4.27 5.68 0.72
CA ILE A 54 5.40 5.66 1.67
C ILE A 54 6.38 6.83 1.40
N GLN A 55 6.45 7.31 0.16
CA GLN A 55 7.21 8.52 -0.23
C GLN A 55 6.46 9.83 0.05
N SER A 56 5.27 9.80 0.68
CA SER A 56 4.53 11.04 0.98
C SER A 56 5.33 11.97 1.90
N PRO A 57 5.33 13.30 1.63
CA PRO A 57 5.88 14.29 2.56
C PRO A 57 5.04 14.41 3.84
N GLN A 58 3.79 13.92 3.83
CA GLN A 58 2.95 13.87 5.02
C GLN A 58 3.30 12.63 5.84
N GLU A 59 3.90 12.84 7.01
CA GLU A 59 4.37 11.76 7.88
C GLU A 59 3.27 10.73 8.19
N TRP A 60 2.04 11.20 8.44
CA TRP A 60 0.92 10.33 8.78
C TRP A 60 0.41 9.48 7.60
N GLU A 61 0.43 10.00 6.37
CA GLU A 61 0.10 9.20 5.16
C GLU A 61 1.17 8.13 4.92
N ALA A 62 2.45 8.49 5.05
CA ALA A 62 3.57 7.55 4.92
C ALA A 62 3.56 6.46 6.01
N MET A 63 3.24 6.81 7.27
CA MET A 63 3.16 5.87 8.39
C MET A 63 2.00 4.89 8.22
N GLN A 64 0.81 5.36 7.82
CA GLN A 64 -0.31 4.48 7.47
C GLN A 64 0.03 3.56 6.29
N ALA A 65 0.75 4.05 5.28
CA ALA A 65 1.17 3.25 4.13
C ALA A 65 2.15 2.12 4.50
N LEU A 66 3.05 2.38 5.46
CA LEU A 66 3.93 1.35 6.03
C LEU A 66 3.13 0.29 6.81
N LEU A 67 2.09 0.70 7.56
CA LEU A 67 1.20 -0.24 8.26
C LEU A 67 0.36 -1.09 7.31
N VAL A 68 -0.10 -0.51 6.18
CA VAL A 68 -0.77 -1.27 5.11
C VAL A 68 0.20 -2.30 4.53
N LEU A 69 1.44 -1.89 4.19
CA LEU A 69 2.48 -2.80 3.69
C LEU A 69 2.78 -3.95 4.67
N GLU A 70 2.95 -3.65 5.96
CA GLU A 70 3.15 -4.65 7.01
C GLU A 70 1.98 -5.64 7.07
N THR A 71 0.75 -5.13 7.01
CA THR A 71 -0.47 -5.95 7.06
C THR A 71 -0.60 -6.83 5.82
N CYS A 72 -0.28 -6.33 4.63
CA CYS A 72 -0.23 -7.13 3.41
C CYS A 72 0.87 -8.19 3.47
N MET A 73 2.05 -7.88 4.01
CA MET A 73 3.13 -8.87 4.16
C MET A 73 2.75 -10.01 5.12
N LYS A 74 1.94 -9.73 6.15
CA LYS A 74 1.44 -10.76 7.09
C LYS A 74 0.30 -11.63 6.55
N ASN A 75 -0.57 -11.06 5.70
CA ASN A 75 -1.85 -11.70 5.34
C ASN A 75 -1.98 -12.12 3.86
N CYS A 76 -1.19 -11.56 2.94
CA CYS A 76 -1.26 -11.87 1.51
C CYS A 76 -0.21 -12.94 1.12
N GLY A 77 -0.45 -13.63 -0.01
CA GLY A 77 0.37 -14.76 -0.45
C GLY A 77 1.69 -14.39 -1.15
N ASN A 78 2.46 -15.43 -1.47
CA ASN A 78 3.79 -15.35 -2.11
C ASN A 78 3.86 -14.46 -3.37
N LYS A 79 2.75 -14.27 -4.09
CA LYS A 79 2.69 -13.36 -5.25
C LYS A 79 3.03 -11.91 -4.86
N PHE A 80 2.52 -11.45 -3.71
CA PHE A 80 2.79 -10.12 -3.18
C PHE A 80 4.22 -10.00 -2.66
N HIS A 81 4.67 -10.97 -1.87
CA HIS A 81 6.05 -11.01 -1.36
C HIS A 81 7.06 -11.00 -2.52
N GLY A 82 6.74 -11.70 -3.62
CA GLY A 82 7.54 -11.72 -4.85
C GLY A 82 7.61 -10.40 -5.60
N GLU A 83 6.62 -9.50 -5.47
CA GLU A 83 6.72 -8.14 -6.00
C GLU A 83 7.47 -7.20 -5.04
N VAL A 84 7.22 -7.33 -3.72
CA VAL A 84 7.91 -6.55 -2.67
C VAL A 84 9.42 -6.84 -2.67
N GLY A 85 9.83 -8.10 -2.89
CA GLY A 85 11.23 -8.49 -2.94
C GLY A 85 12.00 -8.02 -4.19
N LYS A 86 11.35 -7.41 -5.19
CA LYS A 86 12.05 -6.91 -6.38
C LYS A 86 12.76 -5.60 -6.09
N PHE A 87 13.96 -5.44 -6.65
CA PHE A 87 14.71 -4.18 -6.63
C PHE A 87 13.87 -2.96 -7.05
N ARG A 88 12.90 -3.13 -7.95
CA ARG A 88 11.96 -2.06 -8.34
C ARG A 88 11.21 -1.47 -7.15
N PHE A 89 10.75 -2.27 -6.20
CA PHE A 89 10.05 -1.79 -5.00
C PHE A 89 11.05 -1.38 -3.91
N LEU A 90 12.07 -2.22 -3.66
CA LEU A 90 13.08 -1.96 -2.64
C LEU A 90 13.83 -0.64 -2.87
N ASN A 91 14.14 -0.29 -4.13
CA ASN A 91 14.79 0.98 -4.46
C ASN A 91 13.94 2.20 -4.10
N GLU A 92 12.60 2.11 -4.13
CA GLU A 92 11.72 3.19 -3.69
C GLU A 92 11.76 3.37 -2.17
N LEU A 93 11.87 2.27 -1.40
CA LEU A 93 12.07 2.34 0.06
C LEU A 93 13.44 2.89 0.45
N ILE A 94 14.50 2.51 -0.28
CA ILE A 94 15.86 3.02 -0.06
C ILE A 94 15.88 4.55 -0.22
N LYS A 95 15.22 5.11 -1.25
CA LYS A 95 15.11 6.57 -1.43
C LYS A 95 14.54 7.27 -0.19
N VAL A 96 13.52 6.72 0.45
CA VAL A 96 12.89 7.33 1.64
C VAL A 96 13.88 7.44 2.79
N VAL A 97 14.61 6.35 3.08
CA VAL A 97 15.64 6.36 4.13
C VAL A 97 16.78 7.31 3.75
N SER A 98 17.28 7.22 2.51
CA SER A 98 18.35 8.09 2.02
C SER A 98 17.97 9.58 1.96
N GLN A 99 16.69 9.95 1.83
CA GLN A 99 16.26 11.35 1.84
C GLN A 99 16.02 11.89 3.26
N ARG A 100 15.72 11.02 4.23
CA ARG A 100 15.48 11.38 5.63
C ARG A 100 16.76 11.39 6.48
N CYS A 101 17.75 10.55 6.18
CA CYS A 101 19.01 10.51 6.94
C CYS A 101 19.95 11.72 6.73
N TRP A 102 19.64 12.63 5.80
CA TRP A 102 20.46 13.82 5.49
C TRP A 102 19.69 15.14 5.64
N ARG A 103 18.56 15.13 6.35
CA ARG A 103 17.79 16.32 6.77
C ARG A 103 17.77 16.41 8.28
#